data_AF-A0AAE0TCI8-F1
#
_entry.id   AF-A0AAE0TCI8-F1
#
_cell.length_a   1.000
_cell.length_b   1.000
_cell.length_c   1.000
_cell.angle_alpha   90.00
_cell.angle_beta   90.00
_cell.angle_gamma   90.00
#
_symmetry.space_group_name_H-M   'P 1'
#
loop_
_entity.id
_entity.type
_entity.pdbx_description
1 polymer ?
#
loop_
_entity_poly.entity_id
_entity_poly.type
_entity_poly.pdbx_seq_one_letter_code
_entity_poly.pdbx_strand_id
1 'polypeptide(L)'
;MSTPFQVVSLLNDLYSLFDNIINQFDAYKVETIGDAYLVVSGLPNTNGDLHIKVICDMSLEIISCLLGFKIKHMEERKLMVRIGIHTGPCCAGVVGHTMPRYCLFGDTVNTASRMESNGESMHIITLLSLELSWCLFLFL
;
A
#
# COMPACT_ATOMS: atom_id res chain seq x y z
N MET A 1 -13.97 -4.76 -24.91
CA MET A 1 -14.20 -3.48 -24.20
C MET A 1 -14.90 -3.78 -22.90
N SER A 2 -14.33 -3.39 -21.76
CA SER A 2 -15.03 -3.44 -20.47
C SER A 2 -16.01 -2.27 -20.39
N THR A 3 -17.21 -2.49 -19.86
CA THR A 3 -18.14 -1.39 -19.56
C THR A 3 -17.66 -0.60 -18.33
N PRO A 4 -18.01 0.69 -18.18
CA PRO A 4 -17.65 1.47 -16.99
C PRO A 4 -18.10 0.80 -15.69
N PHE A 5 -19.27 0.16 -15.68
CA PHE A 5 -19.78 -0.60 -14.54
C PHE A 5 -18.89 -1.80 -14.18
N GLN A 6 -18.39 -2.55 -15.17
CA GLN A 6 -17.47 -3.68 -14.94
C GLN A 6 -16.10 -3.21 -14.41
N VAL A 7 -15.62 -2.04 -14.84
CA VAL A 7 -14.37 -1.45 -14.32
C VAL A 7 -14.55 -0.97 -12.88
N VAL A 8 -15.65 -0.26 -12.56
CA VAL A 8 -15.95 0.17 -11.19
C VAL A 8 -16.19 -1.02 -10.26
N SER A 9 -16.88 -2.08 -10.72
CA SER A 9 -17.03 -3.32 -9.94
C SER A 9 -15.68 -3.98 -9.66
N LEU A 10 -14.78 -4.06 -10.65
CA LEU A 10 -13.43 -4.62 -10.48
C LEU A 10 -12.63 -3.83 -9.44
N LEU A 11 -12.63 -2.49 -9.54
CA LEU A 11 -11.93 -1.63 -8.59
C LEU A 11 -12.50 -1.77 -7.17
N ASN A 12 -13.82 -1.83 -7.03
CA ASN A 12 -14.47 -2.05 -5.73
C ASN A 12 -14.17 -3.43 -5.13
N ASP A 13 -14.23 -4.51 -5.92
CA ASP A 13 -13.86 -5.87 -5.51
C ASP A 13 -12.40 -5.91 -4.99
N LEU A 14 -11.50 -5.25 -5.72
CA LEU A 14 -10.06 -5.18 -5.45
C LEU A 14 -9.74 -4.33 -4.21
N TYR A 15 -10.29 -3.11 -4.13
CA TYR A 15 -10.12 -2.22 -2.98
C TYR A 15 -10.67 -2.85 -1.69
N SER A 16 -11.80 -3.57 -1.78
CA SER A 16 -12.33 -4.35 -0.65
C SER A 16 -11.39 -5.46 -0.22
N LEU A 17 -10.73 -6.15 -1.17
CA LEU A 17 -9.73 -7.18 -0.87
C LEU A 17 -8.51 -6.57 -0.18
N PHE A 18 -7.98 -5.44 -0.65
CA PHE A 18 -6.84 -4.78 -0.02
C PHE A 18 -7.17 -4.29 1.40
N ASP A 19 -8.32 -3.63 1.58
CA ASP A 19 -8.73 -3.16 2.91
C ASP A 19 -8.97 -4.33 3.87
N ASN A 20 -9.55 -5.44 3.40
CA ASN A 20 -9.69 -6.66 4.20
C ASN A 20 -8.34 -7.29 4.59
N ILE A 21 -7.30 -7.18 3.76
CA ILE A 21 -5.95 -7.65 4.15
C ILE A 21 -5.30 -6.67 5.13
N ILE A 22 -5.28 -5.36 4.82
CA ILE A 22 -4.65 -4.34 5.69
C ILE A 22 -5.23 -4.38 7.11
N ASN A 23 -6.56 -4.55 7.25
CA ASN A 23 -7.25 -4.66 8.55
C ASN A 23 -6.90 -5.92 9.38
N GLN A 24 -6.15 -6.90 8.83
CA GLN A 24 -5.66 -8.06 9.58
C GLN A 24 -4.27 -7.83 10.20
N PHE A 25 -3.62 -6.71 9.86
CA PHE A 25 -2.26 -6.37 10.27
C PHE A 25 -2.24 -5.13 11.18
N ASP A 26 -1.15 -4.93 11.93
CA ASP A 26 -0.90 -3.70 12.72
C ASP A 26 -0.45 -2.56 11.78
N ALA A 27 -1.33 -2.21 10.84
CA ALA A 27 -1.06 -1.33 9.72
C ALA A 27 -2.23 -0.36 9.48
N TYR A 28 -1.90 0.90 9.19
CA TYR A 28 -2.85 1.99 9.01
C TYR A 28 -2.86 2.47 7.57
N LYS A 29 -4.02 2.39 6.90
CA LYS A 29 -4.28 2.98 5.58
C LYS A 29 -4.42 4.50 5.72
N VAL A 30 -3.56 5.25 5.02
CA VAL A 30 -3.42 6.70 5.17
C VAL A 30 -4.32 7.43 4.18
N GLU A 31 -3.96 7.40 2.90
CA GLU A 31 -4.71 7.97 1.79
C GLU A 31 -4.45 7.15 0.52
N THR A 32 -5.32 7.31 -0.50
CA THR A 32 -5.09 6.80 -1.85
C THR A 32 -4.54 7.91 -2.74
N ILE A 33 -3.40 7.70 -3.40
CA ILE A 33 -2.75 8.68 -4.27
C ILE A 33 -2.92 8.23 -5.72
N GLY A 34 -4.04 8.62 -6.34
CA GLY A 34 -4.49 8.02 -7.59
C GLY A 34 -4.93 6.57 -7.35
N ASP A 35 -4.25 5.65 -8.02
CA ASP A 35 -4.32 4.19 -7.87
C ASP A 35 -3.32 3.62 -6.83
N ALA A 36 -2.51 4.48 -6.18
CA ALA A 36 -1.68 4.08 -5.04
C ALA A 36 -2.47 3.87 -3.74
N TYR A 37 -1.96 2.99 -2.90
CA TYR A 37 -2.35 2.73 -1.51
C TYR A 37 -1.17 3.07 -0.58
N LEU A 38 -1.25 4.20 0.13
CA LEU A 38 -0.28 4.53 1.18
C LEU A 38 -0.72 3.88 2.50
N VAL A 39 0.12 2.98 3.02
CA VAL A 39 -0.10 2.25 4.27
C VAL A 39 1.13 2.43 5.16
N VAL A 40 0.97 2.47 6.48
CA VAL A 40 2.10 2.56 7.42
C VAL A 40 1.95 1.60 8.59
N SER A 41 3.05 1.31 9.27
CA SER A 41 3.05 0.58 10.55
C SER A 41 4.05 1.27 11.48
N GLY A 42 3.79 1.22 12.80
CA GLY A 42 4.49 2.07 13.77
C GLY A 42 4.00 3.53 13.81
N LEU A 43 2.88 3.84 13.14
CA LEU A 43 2.17 5.12 13.20
C LEU A 43 0.65 4.87 13.15
N PRO A 44 -0.19 5.63 13.89
CA PRO A 44 0.18 6.71 14.83
C PRO A 44 0.83 6.20 16.13
N ASN A 45 0.66 4.91 16.45
CA ASN A 45 1.28 4.27 17.62
C ASN A 45 2.55 3.52 17.19
N THR A 46 3.67 3.71 17.89
CA THR A 46 4.92 2.99 17.63
C THR A 46 4.88 1.56 18.17
N ASN A 47 5.41 0.60 17.40
CA ASN A 47 5.33 -0.84 17.69
C ASN A 47 6.73 -1.51 17.82
N GLY A 48 7.72 -0.76 18.29
CA GLY A 48 9.12 -1.22 18.30
C GLY A 48 9.62 -1.48 16.89
N ASP A 49 10.30 -2.61 16.66
CA ASP A 49 10.77 -3.04 15.33
C ASP A 49 9.74 -3.90 14.55
N LEU A 50 8.52 -4.08 15.08
CA LEU A 50 7.53 -5.00 14.49
C LEU A 50 6.98 -4.52 13.15
N HIS A 51 6.94 -3.20 12.90
CA HIS A 51 6.51 -2.61 11.64
C HIS A 51 7.20 -3.21 10.41
N ILE A 52 8.49 -3.58 10.52
CA ILE A 52 9.24 -4.21 9.40
C ILE A 52 8.56 -5.51 9.01
N LYS A 53 8.29 -6.37 10.01
CA LYS A 53 7.68 -7.67 9.81
C LYS A 53 6.25 -7.53 9.30
N VAL A 54 5.45 -6.68 9.94
CA VAL A 54 4.04 -6.44 9.61
C VAL A 54 3.88 -6.00 8.15
N ILE A 55 4.69 -5.04 7.70
CA ILE A 55 4.64 -4.51 6.33
C ILE A 55 5.11 -5.53 5.30
N CYS A 56 6.15 -6.32 5.61
CA CYS A 56 6.62 -7.40 4.72
C CYS A 56 5.62 -8.56 4.62
N ASP A 57 5.06 -9.03 5.75
CA ASP A 57 4.03 -10.09 5.79
C ASP A 57 2.81 -9.67 4.97
N MET A 58 2.30 -8.45 5.20
CA MET A 58 1.14 -7.90 4.50
C MET A 58 1.37 -7.77 2.99
N SER A 59 2.57 -7.36 2.58
CA SER A 59 2.94 -7.25 1.16
C SER A 59 2.97 -8.61 0.45
N LEU A 60 3.44 -9.66 1.15
CA LEU A 60 3.39 -11.04 0.66
C LEU A 60 1.96 -11.58 0.57
N GLU A 61 1.12 -11.28 1.56
CA GLU A 61 -0.29 -11.70 1.57
C GLU A 61 -1.11 -11.03 0.45
N ILE A 62 -0.85 -9.75 0.17
CA ILE A 62 -1.44 -9.04 -0.98
C ILE A 62 -1.08 -9.72 -2.31
N ILE A 63 0.20 -10.07 -2.52
CA ILE A 63 0.64 -10.80 -3.73
C ILE A 63 0.00 -12.20 -3.78
N SER A 64 -0.04 -12.93 -2.66
CA SER A 64 -0.67 -14.25 -2.53
C SER A 64 -2.14 -14.21 -2.95
N CYS A 65 -2.93 -13.29 -2.39
CA CYS A 65 -4.34 -13.11 -2.73
C CYS A 65 -4.55 -12.69 -4.19
N LEU A 66 -3.69 -11.82 -4.73
CA LEU A 66 -3.78 -11.38 -6.14
C LEU A 66 -3.50 -12.50 -7.14
N LEU A 67 -2.63 -13.47 -6.82
CA LEU A 67 -2.40 -14.66 -7.66
C LEU A 67 -3.67 -15.53 -7.79
N GLY A 68 -4.55 -15.52 -6.79
CA GLY A 68 -5.86 -16.18 -6.82
C GLY A 68 -7.01 -15.32 -7.38
N PHE A 69 -6.84 -14.01 -7.48
CA PHE A 69 -7.90 -13.08 -7.88
C PHE A 69 -8.22 -13.19 -9.39
N LYS A 70 -9.50 -13.41 -9.71
CA LYS A 70 -10.00 -13.50 -11.09
C LYS A 70 -10.84 -12.27 -11.46
N ILE A 71 -10.47 -11.62 -12.56
CA ILE A 71 -11.26 -10.52 -13.14
C ILE A 71 -12.53 -11.12 -13.76
N LYS A 72 -13.69 -10.93 -13.10
CA LYS A 72 -15.03 -11.44 -13.49
C LYS A 72 -15.46 -11.17 -14.94
N HIS A 73 -14.78 -10.25 -15.64
CA HIS A 73 -15.08 -9.86 -17.02
C HIS A 73 -13.91 -10.04 -18.01
N MET A 74 -12.75 -10.55 -17.55
CA MET A 74 -11.56 -10.84 -18.37
C MET A 74 -10.72 -11.96 -17.71
N GLU A 75 -11.20 -13.21 -17.73
CA GLU A 75 -10.58 -14.31 -16.96
C GLU A 75 -9.11 -14.61 -17.34
N GLU A 76 -8.70 -14.30 -18.58
CA GLU A 76 -7.32 -14.44 -19.05
C GLU A 76 -6.37 -13.33 -18.55
N ARG A 77 -6.91 -12.22 -18.04
CA ARG A 77 -6.11 -11.10 -17.50
C ARG A 77 -5.88 -11.31 -16.01
N LYS A 78 -4.62 -11.45 -15.63
CA LYS A 78 -4.17 -11.27 -14.24
C LYS A 78 -3.98 -9.79 -13.94
N LEU A 79 -4.28 -9.39 -12.71
CA LEU A 79 -3.77 -8.14 -12.14
C LEU A 79 -2.28 -8.31 -11.84
N MET A 80 -1.53 -7.21 -11.87
CA MET A 80 -0.11 -7.19 -11.51
C MET A 80 0.18 -5.88 -10.77
N VAL A 81 0.67 -5.97 -9.54
CA VAL A 81 0.97 -4.80 -8.68
C VAL A 81 2.47 -4.53 -8.60
N ARG A 82 2.85 -3.33 -8.11
CA ARG A 82 4.22 -2.99 -7.71
C ARG A 82 4.21 -2.58 -6.23
N ILE A 83 5.19 -3.04 -5.46
CA ILE A 83 5.27 -2.76 -4.02
C ILE A 83 6.64 -2.17 -3.67
N GLY A 84 6.65 -0.93 -3.19
CA GLY A 84 7.84 -0.19 -2.77
C GLY A 84 7.87 0.02 -1.25
N ILE A 85 8.80 -0.66 -0.57
CA ILE A 85 8.91 -0.64 0.89
C ILE A 85 10.17 0.14 1.31
N HIS A 86 10.00 1.20 2.09
CA HIS A 86 11.14 1.99 2.57
C HIS A 86 10.97 2.57 3.98
N THR A 87 12.11 2.64 4.67
CA THR A 87 12.25 2.71 6.14
C THR A 87 13.07 3.98 6.46
N GLY A 88 12.54 4.87 7.30
CA GLY A 88 13.19 6.11 7.72
C GLY A 88 12.22 7.17 8.31
N PRO A 89 12.76 8.25 8.88
CA PRO A 89 12.00 9.24 9.62
C PRO A 89 10.99 9.98 8.74
N CYS A 90 9.74 10.00 9.18
CA CYS A 90 8.64 10.74 8.56
C CYS A 90 7.82 11.51 9.61
N CYS A 91 7.26 12.64 9.18
CA CYS A 91 6.37 13.47 9.97
C CYS A 91 4.92 13.14 9.64
N ALA A 92 4.12 12.82 10.64
CA ALA A 92 2.68 12.60 10.50
C ALA A 92 1.88 13.74 11.15
N GLY A 93 0.74 14.12 10.56
CA GLY A 93 -0.11 15.16 11.12
C GLY A 93 -1.49 15.25 10.47
N VAL A 94 -2.44 15.86 11.19
CA VAL A 94 -3.78 16.11 10.66
C VAL A 94 -3.82 17.47 9.97
N VAL A 95 -4.18 17.47 8.69
CA VAL A 95 -4.21 18.66 7.83
C VAL A 95 -5.64 19.00 7.44
N GLY A 96 -5.99 20.29 7.52
CA GLY A 96 -7.31 20.83 7.14
C GLY A 96 -8.30 20.96 8.30
N HIS A 97 -8.93 22.13 8.42
CA HIS A 97 -9.92 22.38 9.49
C HIS A 97 -11.33 21.85 9.17
N THR A 98 -11.79 22.00 7.92
CA THR A 98 -13.15 21.60 7.51
C THR A 98 -13.26 20.13 7.10
N MET A 99 -12.16 19.55 6.62
CA MET A 99 -12.04 18.13 6.23
C MET A 99 -10.66 17.65 6.69
N PRO A 100 -10.51 17.24 7.96
CA PRO A 100 -9.23 16.78 8.49
C PRO A 100 -8.80 15.48 7.82
N ARG A 101 -7.54 15.44 7.37
CA ARG A 101 -6.89 14.27 6.76
C ARG A 101 -5.60 13.96 7.51
N TYR A 102 -5.34 12.68 7.79
CA TYR A 102 -4.06 12.25 8.34
C TYR A 102 -3.05 12.10 7.21
N CYS A 103 -2.09 13.02 7.11
CA CYS A 103 -1.12 13.09 6.03
C CYS A 103 0.30 12.79 6.54
N LEU A 104 1.15 12.29 5.64
CA LEU A 104 2.55 11.95 5.90
C LEU A 104 3.48 12.78 5.01
N PHE A 105 4.59 13.21 5.60
CA PHE A 105 5.59 14.07 4.96
C PHE A 105 7.00 13.60 5.31
N GLY A 106 7.93 13.75 4.37
CA GLY A 106 9.35 13.40 4.55
C GLY A 106 9.90 12.56 3.39
N ASP A 107 11.22 12.47 3.30
CA ASP A 107 11.88 11.81 2.17
C ASP A 107 11.70 10.29 2.13
N THR A 108 11.29 9.68 3.24
CA THR A 108 10.87 8.27 3.27
C THR A 108 9.63 8.02 2.41
N VAL A 109 8.65 8.93 2.45
CA VAL A 109 7.42 8.90 1.63
C VAL A 109 7.80 9.01 0.15
N ASN A 110 8.65 9.98 -0.19
CA ASN A 110 9.15 10.21 -1.55
C ASN A 110 9.96 9.02 -2.09
N THR A 111 10.78 8.40 -1.23
CA THR A 111 11.65 7.28 -1.63
C THR A 111 10.88 5.98 -1.77
N ALA A 112 9.91 5.70 -0.90
CA ALA A 112 8.98 4.56 -1.05
C ALA A 112 8.21 4.64 -2.38
N SER A 113 7.68 5.82 -2.74
CA SER A 113 7.04 6.06 -4.04
C SER A 113 8.02 5.82 -5.21
N ARG A 114 9.24 6.38 -5.17
CA ARG A 114 10.25 6.14 -6.22
C ARG A 114 10.61 4.66 -6.36
N MET A 115 10.64 3.92 -5.26
CA MET A 115 10.95 2.49 -5.26
C MET A 115 9.87 1.64 -5.92
N GLU A 116 8.61 1.97 -5.67
CA GLU A 116 7.48 1.38 -6.39
C GLU A 116 7.55 1.71 -7.88
N SER A 117 7.77 2.98 -8.24
CA SER A 117 7.70 3.43 -9.63
C SER A 117 8.89 2.98 -10.49
N ASN A 118 9.98 2.51 -9.86
CA ASN A 118 11.07 1.78 -10.52
C ASN A 118 10.97 0.25 -10.30
N GLY A 119 9.83 -0.22 -9.80
CA GLY A 119 9.58 -1.62 -9.45
C GLY A 119 9.21 -2.49 -10.65
N GLU A 120 9.67 -3.74 -10.64
CA GLU A 120 9.12 -4.75 -11.54
C GLU A 120 7.75 -5.24 -11.05
N SER A 121 6.82 -5.45 -11.98
CA SER A 121 5.51 -6.01 -11.70
C SER A 121 5.60 -7.35 -10.98
N MET A 122 4.71 -7.58 -10.01
CA MET A 122 4.66 -8.75 -9.12
C MET A 122 5.90 -8.97 -8.23
N HIS A 123 6.79 -7.97 -8.13
CA HIS A 123 7.92 -8.00 -7.20
C HIS A 123 7.76 -6.96 -6.08
N ILE A 124 8.38 -7.25 -4.94
CA ILE A 124 8.53 -6.33 -3.82
C ILE A 124 9.96 -5.77 -3.88
N ILE A 125 10.12 -4.45 -3.97
CA ILE A 125 11.43 -3.81 -3.81
C ILE A 125 11.50 -3.18 -2.42
N THR A 126 12.53 -3.53 -1.66
CA THR A 126 12.76 -3.08 -0.28
C THR A 126 14.12 -2.39 -0.16
N LEU A 127 14.18 -1.17 0.40
CA LEU A 127 15.45 -0.50 0.73
C LEU A 127 15.47 -0.26 2.23
N LEU A 128 16.32 -1.04 2.91
CA LEU A 128 16.41 -1.02 4.36
C LEU A 128 17.43 0.01 4.87
N SER A 129 16.91 1.04 5.53
CA SER A 129 17.66 1.95 6.41
C SER A 129 17.30 1.61 7.85
N LEU A 130 18.30 1.29 8.69
CA LEU A 130 18.08 0.81 10.06
C LEU A 130 17.71 1.91 11.09
N GLU A 131 17.23 3.07 10.65
CA GLU A 131 16.99 4.24 11.51
C GLU A 131 15.54 4.76 11.41
N LEU A 132 14.70 4.24 12.32
CA LEU A 132 13.46 4.82 12.87
C LEU A 132 12.28 5.18 11.93
N SER A 133 11.15 4.47 12.14
CA SER A 133 9.81 4.71 11.54
C SER A 133 9.75 4.51 10.02
N TRP A 134 8.57 4.24 9.43
CA TRP A 134 8.48 3.66 8.08
C TRP A 134 7.21 4.05 7.31
N CYS A 135 7.26 3.90 5.98
CA CYS A 135 6.10 4.03 5.09
C CYS A 135 6.10 2.93 4.02
N LEU A 136 4.94 2.30 3.77
CA LEU A 136 4.72 1.42 2.63
C LEU A 136 3.99 2.19 1.52
N PHE A 137 4.59 2.22 0.32
CA PHE A 137 3.86 2.55 -0.90
C PHE A 137 3.50 1.26 -1.63
N LEU A 138 2.22 0.93 -1.63
CA LEU A 138 1.64 -0.12 -2.45
C LEU A 138 0.99 0.56 -3.67
N PHE A 139 1.14 0.03 -4.87
CA PHE A 139 0.56 0.64 -6.09
C PHE A 139 0.11 -0.45 -7.06
N LEU A 140 -0.93 -0.13 -7.82
CA LEU A 140 -1.62 -1.02 -8.75
C LEU A 140 -1.00 -1.14 -10.16
#